data_AF-A0A0D8L803-F1
#
_entry.id   AF-A0A0D8L803-F1
#
_cell.length_a   1.000
_cell.length_b   1.000
_cell.length_c   1.000
_cell.angle_alpha   90.00
_cell.angle_beta   90.00
_cell.angle_gamma   90.00
#
_symmetry.space_group_name_H-M   'P 1'
#
loop_
_entity.id
_entity.type
_entity.pdbx_description
1 polymer ?
#
loop_
_entity_poly.entity_id
_entity_poly.type
_entity_poly.pdbx_seq_one_letter_code
_entity_poly.pdbx_strand_id
1 'polypeptide(L)'
;MKKQRAFLKWAGGKYTLADEIKRHLPEGDCLIEPFVGAGSVFLNTDYPRYVLADINSDLIHLYTMVKQRTQEFIDESRKLFTPQFNDELQYYALRERFNQSTDHFERSILFLYLNRHCYNGLCRYNSKGRFNVPFGRYRKPYFPEAELLWFAEKARNAVFVCQSYVTSMENAGTGDIVYCDPPYAPLSLTANFTAYHTSGFGLPEQQNLAQLAQMLSSDRKVPVLISNHDTPLTREWYHQAQLHIVKVRRTISRNTLNRQKVNELLALYRGQ
;
A
#
# COMPACT_ATOMS: atom_id res chain seq x y z
N MET A 1 9.38 -1.34 -20.28
CA MET A 1 10.19 -1.54 -19.06
C MET A 1 9.85 -2.88 -18.42
N LYS A 2 10.81 -3.54 -17.78
CA LYS A 2 10.56 -4.73 -16.96
C LYS A 2 9.76 -4.31 -15.72
N LYS A 3 8.74 -5.10 -15.36
CA LYS A 3 7.90 -4.85 -14.18
C LYS A 3 8.71 -4.94 -12.89
N GLN A 4 8.51 -4.00 -11.98
CA GLN A 4 9.31 -3.82 -10.78
C GLN A 4 8.52 -4.23 -9.54
N ARG A 5 9.15 -5.06 -8.70
CA ARG A 5 8.56 -5.52 -7.44
C ARG A 5 8.85 -4.52 -6.33
N ALA A 6 7.91 -4.40 -5.40
CA ALA A 6 8.15 -3.69 -4.16
C ALA A 6 9.12 -4.46 -3.24
N PHE A 7 9.91 -3.72 -2.47
CA PHE A 7 10.81 -4.30 -1.48
C PHE A 7 10.08 -4.72 -0.18
N LEU A 8 8.81 -4.39 -0.01
CA LEU A 8 7.95 -4.90 1.07
C LEU A 8 6.99 -6.00 0.58
N LYS A 9 6.69 -6.94 1.46
CA LYS A 9 5.48 -7.77 1.35
C LYS A 9 4.32 -6.96 1.91
N TRP A 10 3.24 -6.82 1.15
CA TRP A 10 2.12 -6.00 1.57
C TRP A 10 0.80 -6.61 1.15
N ALA A 11 -0.17 -6.61 2.07
CA ALA A 11 -1.51 -7.05 1.76
C ALA A 11 -2.11 -6.13 0.69
N GLY A 12 -2.81 -6.70 -0.28
CA GLY A 12 -3.41 -5.93 -1.37
C GLY A 12 -2.43 -5.46 -2.46
N GLY A 13 -1.15 -5.80 -2.39
CA GLY A 13 -0.13 -5.36 -3.35
C GLY A 13 -0.54 -5.54 -4.82
N LYS A 14 -0.56 -4.43 -5.57
CA LYS A 14 -1.03 -4.36 -6.96
C LYS A 14 -0.02 -4.80 -8.00
N TYR A 15 1.06 -5.48 -7.61
CA TYR A 15 2.08 -5.93 -8.56
C TYR A 15 1.50 -6.71 -9.74
N THR A 16 0.50 -7.58 -9.58
CA THR A 16 -0.09 -8.29 -10.72
C THR A 16 -0.99 -7.39 -11.59
N LEU A 17 -1.62 -6.38 -10.99
CA LEU A 17 -2.57 -5.47 -11.65
C LEU A 17 -1.92 -4.19 -12.19
N ALA A 18 -0.66 -3.91 -11.87
CA ALA A 18 -0.05 -2.61 -12.17
C ALA A 18 -0.08 -2.26 -13.67
N ASP A 19 0.07 -3.24 -14.58
CA ASP A 19 0.00 -2.98 -16.03
C ASP A 19 -1.42 -2.62 -16.48
N GLU A 20 -2.43 -3.24 -15.86
CA GLU A 20 -3.82 -2.92 -16.15
C GLU A 20 -4.19 -1.54 -15.58
N ILE A 21 -3.81 -1.26 -14.33
CA ILE A 21 -4.01 0.06 -13.72
C ILE A 21 -3.34 1.14 -14.57
N LYS A 22 -2.09 0.92 -15.03
CA LYS A 22 -1.37 1.85 -15.90
C LYS A 22 -2.12 2.17 -17.21
N ARG A 23 -2.89 1.23 -17.76
CA ARG A 23 -3.69 1.47 -18.99
C ARG A 23 -4.85 2.43 -18.78
N HIS A 24 -5.39 2.49 -17.56
CA HIS A 24 -6.54 3.34 -17.21
C HIS A 24 -6.14 4.63 -16.50
N LEU A 25 -4.88 4.74 -16.09
CA LEU A 25 -4.33 5.96 -15.51
C LEU A 25 -4.10 7.02 -16.60
N PRO A 26 -4.69 8.22 -16.48
CA PRO A 26 -4.43 9.32 -17.40
C PRO A 26 -2.98 9.85 -17.26
N GLU A 27 -2.48 10.47 -18.32
CA GLU A 27 -1.21 11.22 -18.26
C GLU A 27 -1.38 12.51 -17.43
N GLY A 28 -0.30 12.97 -16.80
CA GLY A 28 -0.26 14.20 -16.02
C GLY A 28 1.13 14.46 -15.47
N ASP A 29 1.26 15.56 -14.73
CA ASP A 29 2.54 16.00 -14.17
C ASP A 29 2.86 15.29 -12.85
N CYS A 30 1.83 15.00 -12.04
CA CYS A 30 1.97 14.34 -10.74
C CYS A 30 1.06 13.14 -10.61
N LEU A 31 1.57 12.05 -10.05
CA LEU A 31 0.71 11.01 -9.48
C LEU A 31 0.65 11.14 -7.95
N ILE A 32 -0.55 11.35 -7.44
CA ILE A 32 -0.86 11.33 -6.01
C ILE A 32 -1.41 9.95 -5.66
N GLU A 33 -0.75 9.24 -4.75
CA GLU A 33 -1.25 7.97 -4.19
C GLU A 33 -1.59 8.16 -2.70
N PRO A 34 -2.86 8.40 -2.32
CA PRO A 34 -3.27 8.59 -0.92
C PRO A 34 -3.17 7.33 -0.05
N PHE A 35 -2.98 6.17 -0.69
CA PHE A 35 -2.89 4.84 -0.06
C PHE A 35 -1.71 4.08 -0.66
N VAL A 36 -0.49 4.65 -0.61
CA VAL A 36 0.64 4.11 -1.36
C VAL A 36 0.94 2.64 -1.01
N GLY A 37 0.77 2.23 0.25
CA GLY A 37 1.11 0.88 0.69
C GLY A 37 2.53 0.50 0.21
N ALA A 38 2.69 -0.66 -0.43
CA ALA A 38 3.97 -1.09 -1.03
C ALA A 38 4.45 -0.29 -2.27
N GLY A 39 3.68 0.67 -2.78
CA GLY A 39 4.07 1.52 -3.93
C GLY A 39 4.12 0.76 -5.25
N SER A 40 3.29 -0.27 -5.45
CA SER A 40 3.36 -1.09 -6.68
C SER A 40 3.02 -0.28 -7.94
N VAL A 41 2.11 0.69 -7.86
CA VAL A 41 1.75 1.55 -9.00
C VAL A 41 2.85 2.58 -9.23
N PHE A 42 3.25 3.32 -8.19
CA PHE A 42 4.44 4.18 -8.18
C PHE A 42 5.62 3.51 -8.89
N LEU A 43 6.01 2.30 -8.50
CA LEU A 43 7.19 1.61 -9.06
C LEU A 43 7.07 1.24 -10.54
N ASN A 44 5.87 1.24 -11.11
CA ASN A 44 5.58 0.77 -12.47
C ASN A 44 4.96 1.82 -13.42
N THR A 45 4.69 3.04 -12.95
CA THR A 45 4.32 4.21 -13.78
C THR A 45 5.50 5.14 -13.99
N ASP A 46 5.41 6.13 -14.88
CA ASP A 46 6.54 6.99 -15.24
C ASP A 46 6.15 8.49 -15.21
N TYR A 47 5.53 8.94 -14.12
CA TYR A 47 5.15 10.34 -13.94
C TYR A 47 6.38 11.20 -13.58
N PRO A 48 6.40 12.49 -13.97
CA PRO A 48 7.49 13.40 -13.61
C PRO A 48 7.70 13.56 -12.10
N ARG A 49 6.61 13.64 -11.32
CA ARG A 49 6.64 13.74 -9.86
C ARG A 49 5.58 12.86 -9.20
N TYR A 50 5.82 12.53 -7.93
CA TYR A 50 4.90 11.72 -7.12
C TYR A 50 4.68 12.34 -5.74
N VAL A 51 3.43 12.29 -5.26
CA VAL A 51 3.09 12.52 -3.85
C VAL A 51 2.50 11.24 -3.30
N LEU A 52 3.25 10.58 -2.42
CA LEU A 52 2.95 9.24 -1.93
C LEU A 52 2.60 9.32 -0.44
N ALA A 53 1.35 9.07 -0.11
CA ALA A 53 0.84 9.18 1.23
C ALA A 53 0.29 7.86 1.77
N ASP A 54 0.40 7.70 3.09
CA ASP A 54 -0.20 6.62 3.85
C ASP A 54 -0.45 7.11 5.28
N ILE A 55 -1.40 6.49 5.97
CA ILE A 55 -1.65 6.76 7.39
C ILE A 55 -0.62 6.07 8.29
N ASN A 56 0.07 5.05 7.78
CA ASN A 56 1.11 4.33 8.50
C ASN A 56 2.42 5.14 8.54
N SER A 57 2.71 5.74 9.69
CA SER A 57 3.92 6.53 9.90
C SER A 57 5.22 5.73 9.77
N ASP A 58 5.25 4.46 10.22
CA ASP A 58 6.44 3.61 10.08
C ASP A 58 6.78 3.35 8.61
N LEU A 59 5.76 3.19 7.77
CA LEU A 59 5.93 3.01 6.32
C LEU A 59 6.53 4.27 5.68
N ILE A 60 6.00 5.45 6.02
CA ILE A 60 6.47 6.72 5.47
C ILE A 60 7.89 7.05 5.95
N HIS A 61 8.20 6.80 7.22
CA HIS A 61 9.56 6.96 7.73
C HIS A 61 10.54 6.01 7.04
N LEU A 62 10.16 4.74 6.84
CA LEU A 62 10.96 3.78 6.09
C LEU A 62 11.27 4.29 4.68
N TYR A 63 10.27 4.74 3.93
CA TYR A 63 10.46 5.26 2.58
C TYR A 63 11.38 6.48 2.55
N THR A 64 11.24 7.35 3.54
CA THR A 64 12.11 8.51 3.71
C THR A 64 13.56 8.09 3.98
N MET A 65 13.78 7.11 4.87
CA MET A 65 15.13 6.60 5.17
C MET A 65 15.77 5.90 3.96
N VAL A 66 15.01 5.09 3.22
CA VAL A 66 15.49 4.44 1.98
C VAL A 66 15.88 5.48 0.93
N LYS A 67 15.13 6.58 0.81
CA LYS A 67 15.45 7.69 -0.10
C LYS A 67 16.69 8.47 0.33
N GLN A 68 16.80 8.82 1.61
CA GLN A 68 17.82 9.77 2.09
C GLN A 68 19.15 9.10 2.47
N ARG A 69 19.12 7.86 2.95
CA ARG A 69 20.28 7.13 3.51
C ARG A 69 20.41 5.74 2.88
N THR A 70 20.25 5.65 1.56
CA THR A 70 20.08 4.36 0.85
C THR A 70 21.16 3.32 1.16
N GLN A 71 22.43 3.67 0.99
CA GLN A 71 23.53 2.71 1.15
C GLN A 71 23.65 2.27 2.61
N GLU A 72 23.63 3.22 3.53
CA GLU A 72 23.68 2.95 4.97
C GLU A 72 22.49 2.08 5.41
N PHE A 73 21.28 2.38 4.94
CA PHE A 73 20.09 1.60 5.23
C PHE A 73 20.22 0.15 4.72
N ILE A 74 20.75 -0.05 3.51
CA ILE A 74 20.99 -1.38 2.94
C ILE A 74 22.01 -2.14 3.78
N ASP A 75 23.13 -1.51 4.13
CA ASP A 75 24.23 -2.15 4.85
C ASP A 75 23.81 -2.55 6.28
N GLU A 76 23.11 -1.67 6.99
CA GLU A 76 22.60 -1.97 8.33
C GLU A 76 21.47 -3.01 8.30
N SER A 77 20.55 -2.89 7.34
CA SER A 77 19.47 -3.87 7.19
C SER A 77 20.00 -5.26 6.90
N ARG A 78 20.99 -5.39 6.01
CA ARG A 78 21.57 -6.69 5.62
C ARG A 78 22.10 -7.49 6.80
N LYS A 79 22.63 -6.83 7.83
CA LYS A 79 23.15 -7.49 9.04
C LYS A 79 22.08 -8.33 9.75
N LEU A 80 20.80 -7.98 9.59
CA LEU A 80 19.66 -8.71 10.16
C LEU A 80 19.13 -9.84 9.25
N PHE A 81 19.68 -10.03 8.05
CA PHE A 81 19.25 -11.07 7.09
C PHE A 81 20.24 -12.24 7.05
N THR A 82 20.61 -12.74 8.21
CA THR A 82 21.52 -13.89 8.40
C THR A 82 20.80 -15.05 9.10
N PRO A 83 21.34 -16.28 9.05
CA PRO A 83 20.74 -17.42 9.77
C PRO A 83 20.58 -17.17 11.27
N GLN A 84 21.48 -16.41 11.89
CA GLN A 84 21.42 -16.05 13.31
C GLN A 84 20.14 -15.29 13.67
N PHE A 85 19.68 -14.39 12.79
CA PHE A 85 18.49 -13.58 13.00
C PHE A 85 17.20 -14.22 12.45
N ASN A 86 17.29 -15.40 11.84
CA ASN A 86 16.13 -16.19 11.45
C ASN A 86 15.74 -17.22 12.54
N ASP A 87 15.68 -16.73 13.77
CA ASP A 87 15.38 -17.48 14.98
C ASP A 87 14.18 -16.84 15.71
N GLU A 88 13.39 -17.66 16.40
CA GLU A 88 12.17 -17.21 17.06
C GLU A 88 12.44 -16.28 18.25
N LEU A 89 13.47 -16.54 19.06
CA LEU A 89 13.85 -15.69 20.18
C LEU A 89 14.36 -14.35 19.68
N GLN A 90 15.23 -14.37 18.66
CA GLN A 90 15.75 -13.15 18.04
C GLN A 90 14.64 -12.31 17.41
N TYR A 91 13.68 -12.95 16.72
CA TYR A 91 12.54 -12.26 16.13
C TYR A 91 11.73 -11.50 17.19
N TYR A 92 11.39 -12.14 18.31
CA TYR A 92 10.60 -11.48 19.35
C TYR A 92 11.39 -10.41 20.11
N ALA A 93 12.70 -10.58 20.29
CA ALA A 93 13.56 -9.55 20.86
C ALA A 93 13.62 -8.30 19.96
N LEU A 94 13.83 -8.49 18.65
CA LEU A 94 13.85 -7.39 17.68
C LEU A 94 12.47 -6.73 17.51
N ARG A 95 11.38 -7.50 17.61
CA ARG A 95 10.01 -6.96 17.62
C ARG A 95 9.76 -6.09 18.85
N GLU A 96 10.26 -6.49 20.01
CA GLU A 96 10.14 -5.69 21.23
C GLU A 96 10.98 -4.41 21.13
N ARG A 97 12.22 -4.51 20.63
CA ARG A 97 13.08 -3.35 20.33
C ARG A 97 12.40 -2.37 19.38
N PHE A 98 11.76 -2.87 18.31
CA PHE A 98 10.95 -2.03 17.40
C PHE A 98 9.82 -1.31 18.14
N ASN A 99 9.12 -1.99 19.05
CA ASN A 99 8.00 -1.40 19.78
C ASN A 99 8.43 -0.39 20.85
N GLN A 100 9.68 -0.43 21.30
CA GLN A 100 10.23 0.47 22.33
C GLN A 100 11.02 1.64 21.72
N SER A 101 11.60 1.45 20.53
CA SER A 101 12.44 2.44 19.87
C SER A 101 11.65 3.67 19.43
N THR A 102 12.24 4.83 19.66
CA THR A 102 11.81 6.13 19.13
C THR A 102 12.70 6.62 17.98
N ASP A 103 13.81 5.93 17.67
CA ASP A 103 14.69 6.28 16.55
C ASP A 103 14.10 5.80 15.22
N HIS A 104 13.77 6.74 14.34
CA HIS A 104 13.19 6.43 13.04
C HIS A 104 14.10 5.57 12.16
N PHE A 105 15.42 5.70 12.25
CA PHE A 105 16.33 4.93 11.42
C PHE A 105 16.36 3.46 11.86
N GLU A 106 16.58 3.20 13.15
CA GLU A 106 16.48 1.86 13.75
C GLU A 106 15.11 1.23 13.50
N ARG A 107 14.02 1.97 13.74
CA ARG A 107 12.66 1.48 13.46
C ARG A 107 12.48 1.07 12.01
N SER A 108 13.03 1.82 11.05
CA SER A 108 12.93 1.51 9.63
C SER A 108 13.66 0.22 9.27
N ILE A 109 14.87 0.02 9.81
CA ILE A 109 15.64 -1.23 9.63
C ILE A 109 14.88 -2.42 10.20
N LEU A 110 14.38 -2.28 11.44
CA LEU A 110 13.61 -3.33 12.11
C LEU A 110 12.28 -3.59 11.41
N PHE A 111 11.63 -2.58 10.84
CA PHE A 111 10.39 -2.73 10.09
C PHE A 111 10.58 -3.60 8.85
N LEU A 112 11.66 -3.39 8.08
CA LEU A 112 12.00 -4.24 6.94
C LEU A 112 12.29 -5.69 7.37
N TYR A 113 13.07 -5.86 8.45
CA TYR A 113 13.33 -7.18 9.03
C TYR A 113 12.01 -7.87 9.42
N LEU A 114 11.17 -7.22 10.21
CA LEU A 114 9.89 -7.75 10.67
C LEU A 114 9.00 -8.11 9.49
N ASN A 115 8.87 -7.26 8.47
CA ASN A 115 8.06 -7.53 7.29
C ASN A 115 8.50 -8.82 6.56
N ARG A 116 9.80 -9.08 6.49
CA ARG A 116 10.35 -10.25 5.79
C ARG A 116 10.37 -11.53 6.65
N HIS A 117 10.36 -11.39 7.98
CA HIS A 117 10.43 -12.50 8.93
C HIS A 117 9.08 -12.85 9.57
N CYS A 118 8.09 -11.95 9.57
CA CYS A 118 6.79 -12.15 10.21
C CYS A 118 5.83 -13.01 9.37
N TYR A 119 4.81 -13.55 10.02
CA TYR A 119 3.76 -14.31 9.38
C TYR A 119 3.12 -13.55 8.20
N ASN A 120 3.28 -14.10 7.00
CA ASN A 120 2.74 -13.60 5.73
C ASN A 120 3.13 -12.17 5.34
N GLY A 121 4.13 -11.56 6.00
CA GLY A 121 4.45 -10.15 5.76
C GLY A 121 3.30 -9.21 6.13
N LEU A 122 2.49 -9.59 7.11
CA LEU A 122 1.44 -8.72 7.63
C LEU A 122 2.04 -7.51 8.33
N CYS A 123 1.37 -6.36 8.19
CA CYS A 123 1.62 -5.17 8.97
C CYS A 123 0.43 -4.98 9.90
N ARG A 124 0.58 -5.25 11.20
CA ARG A 124 -0.50 -5.18 12.17
C ARG A 124 -0.01 -4.67 13.52
N TYR A 125 -0.77 -3.73 14.07
CA TYR A 125 -0.56 -3.13 15.38
C TYR A 125 -1.76 -3.44 16.28
N ASN A 126 -1.54 -3.51 17.59
CA ASN A 126 -2.63 -3.57 18.56
C ASN A 126 -3.17 -2.16 18.87
N SER A 127 -4.19 -2.08 19.74
CA SER A 127 -4.79 -0.80 20.18
C SER A 127 -3.82 0.15 20.90
N LYS A 128 -2.65 -0.34 21.32
CA LYS A 128 -1.58 0.48 21.92
C LYS A 128 -0.52 0.91 20.88
N GLY A 129 -0.78 0.71 19.58
CA GLY A 129 0.15 1.05 18.51
C GLY A 129 1.38 0.14 18.43
N ARG A 130 1.36 -1.05 19.06
CA ARG A 130 2.52 -1.97 19.08
C ARG A 130 2.37 -3.04 18.01
N PHE A 131 3.41 -3.24 17.21
CA PHE A 131 3.47 -4.30 16.20
C PHE A 131 3.38 -5.68 16.87
N ASN A 132 2.42 -6.50 16.42
CA ASN A 132 2.04 -7.74 17.11
C ASN A 132 1.91 -8.97 16.19
N VAL A 133 2.60 -8.96 15.05
CA VAL A 133 2.59 -10.11 14.13
C VAL A 133 3.55 -11.20 14.65
N PRO A 134 3.17 -12.48 14.65
CA PRO A 134 4.04 -13.58 15.10
C PRO A 134 5.13 -13.91 14.06
N PHE A 135 6.13 -14.69 14.49
CA PHE A 135 7.21 -15.16 13.62
C PHE A 135 6.67 -16.03 12.47
N GLY A 136 7.21 -15.83 11.27
CA GLY A 136 6.72 -16.47 10.03
C GLY A 136 7.36 -17.81 9.71
N ARG A 137 8.46 -18.20 10.39
CA ARG A 137 9.16 -19.48 10.22
C ARG A 137 9.56 -19.80 8.76
N TYR A 138 10.01 -18.78 8.02
CA TYR A 138 10.52 -18.99 6.66
C TYR A 138 11.88 -19.69 6.68
N ARG A 139 12.14 -20.55 5.70
CA ARG A 139 13.44 -21.23 5.58
C ARG A 139 14.61 -20.26 5.39
N LYS A 140 14.43 -19.26 4.52
CA LYS A 140 15.41 -18.21 4.25
C LYS A 140 14.67 -16.96 3.76
N PRO A 141 14.45 -15.95 4.62
CA PRO A 141 13.92 -14.66 4.22
C PRO A 141 14.78 -14.02 3.13
N TYR A 142 14.14 -13.52 2.08
CA TYR A 142 14.81 -12.82 0.98
C TYR A 142 15.13 -11.37 1.39
N PHE A 143 16.39 -10.96 1.22
CA PHE A 143 16.81 -9.58 1.37
C PHE A 143 16.64 -8.81 0.04
N PRO A 144 15.77 -7.78 -0.02
CA PRO A 144 15.36 -7.15 -1.27
C PRO A 144 16.27 -6.00 -1.70
N GLU A 145 17.57 -6.27 -1.85
CA GLU A 145 18.56 -5.24 -2.17
C GLU A 145 18.30 -4.54 -3.51
N ALA A 146 18.08 -5.31 -4.58
CA ALA A 146 17.84 -4.74 -5.91
C ALA A 146 16.56 -3.89 -5.93
N GLU A 147 15.51 -4.34 -5.22
CA GLU A 147 14.27 -3.58 -5.09
C GLU A 147 14.44 -2.31 -4.24
N LEU A 148 15.30 -2.33 -3.21
CA LEU A 148 15.63 -1.14 -2.41
C LEU A 148 16.37 -0.09 -3.24
N LEU A 149 17.39 -0.50 -4.00
CA LEU A 149 18.14 0.40 -4.89
C LEU A 149 17.23 1.03 -5.95
N TRP A 150 16.37 0.21 -6.59
CA TRP A 150 15.41 0.71 -7.56
C TRP A 150 14.38 1.65 -6.94
N PHE A 151 13.87 1.33 -5.74
CA PHE A 151 12.96 2.20 -5.02
C PHE A 151 13.61 3.56 -4.71
N ALA A 152 14.83 3.56 -4.18
CA ALA A 152 15.55 4.78 -3.83
C ALA A 152 15.80 5.67 -5.04
N GLU A 153 16.20 5.07 -6.15
CA GLU A 153 16.42 5.74 -7.43
C GLU A 153 15.15 6.45 -7.92
N LYS A 154 14.00 5.75 -7.88
CA LYS A 154 12.72 6.31 -8.27
C LYS A 154 12.19 7.35 -7.28
N ALA A 155 12.46 7.16 -5.99
CA ALA A 155 12.01 8.02 -4.91
C ALA A 155 12.62 9.43 -4.97
N ARG A 156 13.67 9.65 -5.78
CA ARG A 156 14.22 10.99 -6.04
C ARG A 156 13.15 11.98 -6.51
N ASN A 157 12.19 11.51 -7.31
CA ASN A 157 11.07 12.30 -7.83
C ASN A 157 9.79 12.21 -6.98
N ALA A 158 9.86 11.61 -5.78
CA ALA A 158 8.71 11.40 -4.90
C ALA A 158 8.82 12.19 -3.59
N VAL A 159 7.69 12.71 -3.11
CA VAL A 159 7.52 13.23 -1.75
C VAL A 159 6.67 12.22 -0.96
N PHE A 160 7.16 11.83 0.21
CA PHE A 160 6.43 10.93 1.11
C PHE A 160 5.76 11.72 2.23
N VAL A 161 4.48 11.49 2.48
CA VAL A 161 3.72 12.25 3.50
C VAL A 161 2.88 11.31 4.35
N CYS A 162 2.99 11.42 5.68
CA CYS A 162 2.15 10.66 6.61
C CYS A 162 0.88 11.46 6.90
N GLN A 163 -0.19 11.19 6.16
CA GLN A 163 -1.45 11.92 6.28
C GLN A 163 -2.64 11.09 5.81
N SER A 164 -3.86 11.59 6.11
CA SER A 164 -5.09 10.95 5.66
C SER A 164 -5.27 11.03 4.14
N TYR A 165 -6.11 10.15 3.60
CA TYR A 165 -6.47 10.19 2.19
C TYR A 165 -7.21 11.49 1.82
N VAL A 166 -8.05 12.00 2.74
CA VAL A 166 -8.81 13.24 2.56
C VAL A 166 -7.86 14.39 2.30
N THR A 167 -6.89 14.61 3.19
CA THR A 167 -5.88 15.67 3.05
C THR A 167 -5.05 15.53 1.78
N SER A 168 -4.67 14.30 1.42
CA SER A 168 -3.91 14.04 0.19
C SER A 168 -4.69 14.38 -1.07
N MET A 169 -5.99 14.07 -1.08
CA MET A 169 -6.89 14.35 -2.19
C MET A 169 -7.24 15.83 -2.29
N GLU A 170 -7.52 16.49 -1.16
CA GLU A 170 -7.85 17.93 -1.11
C GLU A 170 -6.71 18.84 -1.57
N ASN A 171 -5.46 18.36 -1.49
CA ASN A 171 -4.29 19.08 -2.00
C ASN A 171 -4.05 18.90 -3.50
N ALA A 172 -4.82 18.03 -4.18
CA ALA A 172 -4.70 17.83 -5.62
C ALA A 172 -5.18 19.06 -6.40
N GLY A 173 -4.39 19.46 -7.40
CA GLY A 173 -4.66 20.58 -8.29
C GLY A 173 -4.51 20.24 -9.76
N THR A 174 -4.56 21.26 -10.61
CA THR A 174 -4.42 21.11 -12.07
C THR A 174 -3.11 20.42 -12.44
N GLY A 175 -3.20 19.42 -13.33
CA GLY A 175 -2.05 18.61 -13.78
C GLY A 175 -1.77 17.39 -12.90
N ASP A 176 -2.42 17.27 -11.74
CA ASP A 176 -2.30 16.09 -10.88
C ASP A 176 -3.29 14.99 -11.28
N ILE A 177 -2.86 13.74 -11.11
CA ILE A 177 -3.67 12.53 -11.24
C ILE A 177 -3.72 11.85 -9.87
N VAL A 178 -4.89 11.41 -9.43
CA VAL A 178 -5.03 10.71 -8.16
C VAL A 178 -5.30 9.22 -8.40
N TYR A 179 -4.52 8.35 -7.78
CA TYR A 179 -4.78 6.92 -7.74
C TYR A 179 -5.04 6.45 -6.31
N CYS A 180 -6.23 5.90 -6.08
CA CYS A 180 -6.67 5.41 -4.78
C CYS A 180 -6.77 3.88 -4.76
N ASP A 181 -6.02 3.26 -3.85
CA ASP A 181 -6.09 1.84 -3.54
C ASP A 181 -6.47 1.60 -2.06
N PRO A 182 -7.72 1.91 -1.67
CA PRO A 182 -8.14 1.84 -0.29
C PRO A 182 -8.11 0.39 0.24
N PRO A 183 -8.11 0.20 1.58
CA PRO A 183 -8.51 -1.08 2.17
C PRO A 183 -9.83 -1.55 1.56
N TYR A 184 -9.93 -2.81 1.14
CA TYR A 184 -11.08 -3.24 0.35
C TYR A 184 -12.38 -3.27 1.13
N ALA A 185 -13.46 -3.00 0.40
CA ALA A 185 -14.81 -3.15 0.90
C ALA A 185 -15.07 -4.61 1.29
N PRO A 186 -15.88 -4.85 2.35
CA PRO A 186 -16.24 -6.21 2.74
C PRO A 186 -17.00 -6.91 1.61
N LEU A 187 -16.70 -8.20 1.40
CA LEU A 187 -17.33 -9.02 0.37
C LEU A 187 -18.83 -9.29 0.62
N SER A 188 -19.26 -9.17 1.88
CA SER A 188 -20.67 -9.21 2.28
C SER A 188 -20.89 -8.39 3.55
N LEU A 189 -22.12 -7.95 3.78
CA LEU A 189 -22.53 -7.29 5.03
C LEU A 189 -22.26 -8.17 6.27
N THR A 190 -22.28 -9.50 6.12
CA THR A 190 -21.97 -10.48 7.18
C THR A 190 -20.48 -10.71 7.40
N ALA A 191 -19.64 -10.51 6.38
CA ALA A 191 -18.18 -10.56 6.51
C ALA A 191 -17.63 -9.39 7.35
N ASN A 192 -18.41 -8.31 7.47
CA ASN A 192 -18.11 -7.15 8.31
C ASN A 192 -18.00 -7.52 9.80
N PHE A 193 -18.70 -8.57 10.25
CA PHE A 193 -18.64 -9.05 11.64
C PHE A 193 -17.39 -9.90 11.96
N THR A 194 -16.61 -10.31 10.95
CA THR A 194 -15.42 -11.17 11.12
C THR A 194 -14.14 -10.54 10.59
N ALA A 195 -14.20 -9.30 10.09
CA ALA A 195 -13.06 -8.62 9.52
C ALA A 195 -12.13 -8.11 10.63
N TYR A 196 -10.89 -8.58 10.58
CA TYR A 196 -9.75 -7.99 11.28
C TYR A 196 -9.80 -6.47 11.12
N HIS A 197 -10.02 -5.75 12.22
CA HIS A 197 -10.06 -4.29 12.30
C HIS A 197 -9.12 -3.62 11.28
N THR A 198 -9.68 -3.14 10.16
CA THR A 198 -9.12 -2.02 9.42
C THR A 198 -9.34 -0.82 10.33
N SER A 199 -8.38 -0.54 11.19
CA SER A 199 -8.46 0.59 12.13
C SER A 199 -8.72 1.88 11.36
N GLY A 200 -10.00 2.28 11.29
CA GLY A 200 -10.45 3.55 10.73
C GLY A 200 -10.86 3.59 9.25
N PHE A 201 -11.01 2.47 8.53
CA PHE A 201 -11.51 2.51 7.14
C PHE A 201 -12.66 1.52 6.94
N GLY A 202 -13.89 2.00 7.12
CA GLY A 202 -15.15 1.27 6.99
C GLY A 202 -16.03 1.83 5.87
N LEU A 203 -17.33 1.53 5.92
CA LEU A 203 -18.30 1.96 4.90
C LEU A 203 -18.39 3.50 4.76
N PRO A 204 -18.39 4.30 5.85
CA PRO A 204 -18.43 5.75 5.72
C PRO A 204 -17.22 6.30 4.97
N GLU A 205 -16.01 5.78 5.25
CA GLU A 205 -14.79 6.22 4.57
C GLU A 205 -14.76 5.80 3.09
N GLN A 206 -15.31 4.62 2.76
CA GLN A 206 -15.47 4.19 1.36
C GLN A 206 -16.39 5.13 0.57
N GLN A 207 -17.53 5.52 1.17
CA GLN A 207 -18.47 6.46 0.57
C GLN A 207 -17.86 7.85 0.42
N ASN A 208 -17.19 8.34 1.47
CA ASN A 208 -16.50 9.63 1.45
C ASN A 208 -15.41 9.68 0.38
N LEU A 209 -14.64 8.61 0.21
CA LEU A 209 -13.64 8.50 -0.86
C LEU A 209 -14.27 8.66 -2.26
N ALA A 210 -15.42 8.04 -2.51
CA ALA A 210 -16.14 8.18 -3.79
C ALA A 210 -16.65 9.61 -4.01
N GLN A 211 -17.19 10.24 -2.97
CA GLN A 211 -17.67 11.63 -3.01
C GLN A 211 -16.52 12.61 -3.28
N LEU A 212 -15.38 12.44 -2.61
CA LEU A 212 -14.19 13.26 -2.85
C LEU A 212 -13.67 13.08 -4.29
N ALA A 213 -13.66 11.86 -4.81
CA ALA A 213 -13.23 11.61 -6.18
C ALA A 213 -14.14 12.29 -7.21
N GLN A 214 -15.46 12.23 -6.99
CA GLN A 214 -16.44 12.96 -7.79
C GLN A 214 -16.17 14.46 -7.75
N MET A 215 -16.08 15.04 -6.55
CA MET A 215 -15.86 16.48 -6.35
C MET A 215 -14.57 16.96 -7.02
N LEU A 216 -13.46 16.24 -6.84
CA LEU A 216 -12.19 16.57 -7.50
C LEU A 216 -12.30 16.55 -9.02
N SER A 217 -12.99 15.55 -9.56
CA SER A 217 -13.20 15.44 -11.00
C SER A 217 -14.11 16.55 -11.54
N SER A 218 -15.21 16.87 -10.85
CA SER A 218 -16.19 17.87 -11.34
C SER A 218 -15.69 19.29 -11.20
N ASP A 219 -15.14 19.62 -10.02
CA ASP A 219 -14.91 21.01 -9.62
C ASP A 219 -13.50 21.47 -9.98
N ARG A 220 -12.54 20.55 -9.93
CA ARG A 220 -11.11 20.85 -10.16
C ARG A 220 -10.54 20.22 -11.42
N LYS A 221 -11.34 19.43 -12.15
CA LYS A 221 -10.92 18.71 -13.36
C LYS A 221 -9.73 17.79 -13.12
N VAL A 222 -9.61 17.27 -11.91
CA VAL A 222 -8.54 16.34 -11.50
C VAL A 222 -9.02 14.92 -11.77
N PRO A 223 -8.35 14.15 -12.63
CA PRO A 223 -8.72 12.76 -12.85
C PRO A 223 -8.41 11.89 -11.62
N VAL A 224 -9.34 11.01 -11.29
CA VAL A 224 -9.22 10.09 -10.14
C VAL A 224 -9.49 8.67 -10.58
N LEU A 225 -8.55 7.75 -10.34
CA LEU A 225 -8.72 6.32 -10.55
C LEU A 225 -8.77 5.60 -9.20
N ILE A 226 -9.82 4.81 -8.97
CA ILE A 226 -9.98 4.02 -7.75
C ILE A 226 -9.98 2.52 -8.10
N SER A 227 -9.24 1.71 -7.35
CA SER A 227 -9.33 0.24 -7.43
C SER A 227 -10.03 -0.36 -6.21
N ASN A 228 -11.01 -1.25 -6.43
CA ASN A 228 -11.70 -1.97 -5.35
C ASN A 228 -12.18 -3.36 -5.83
N HIS A 229 -12.83 -4.12 -4.95
CA HIS A 229 -13.56 -5.31 -5.35
C HIS A 229 -14.78 -4.95 -6.20
N ASP A 230 -15.11 -5.77 -7.20
CA ASP A 230 -16.34 -5.65 -7.97
C ASP A 230 -17.52 -6.22 -7.18
N THR A 231 -18.24 -5.34 -6.47
CA THR A 231 -19.42 -5.66 -5.64
C THR A 231 -20.59 -4.71 -5.95
N PRO A 232 -21.84 -5.06 -5.55
CA PRO A 232 -22.97 -4.14 -5.66
C PRO A 232 -22.73 -2.79 -4.98
N LEU A 233 -22.17 -2.79 -3.76
CA LEU A 233 -21.86 -1.56 -3.01
C LEU A 233 -20.86 -0.67 -3.73
N THR A 234 -19.75 -1.23 -4.20
CA THR A 234 -18.74 -0.45 -4.94
C THR A 234 -19.28 0.08 -6.27
N ARG A 235 -20.19 -0.63 -6.93
CA ARG A 235 -20.85 -0.13 -8.15
C ARG A 235 -21.80 1.02 -7.85
N GLU A 236 -22.49 0.96 -6.72
CA GLU A 236 -23.34 2.05 -6.22
C GLU A 236 -22.50 3.28 -5.87
N TRP A 237 -21.42 3.14 -5.10
CA TRP A 237 -20.57 4.26 -4.72
C TRP A 237 -19.90 4.93 -5.92
N TYR A 238 -19.42 4.13 -6.88
CA TYR A 238 -18.71 4.63 -8.05
C TYR A 238 -19.60 4.81 -9.29
N HIS A 239 -20.93 4.90 -9.14
CA HIS A 239 -21.88 4.90 -10.26
C HIS A 239 -21.68 6.04 -11.29
N GLN A 240 -21.01 7.12 -10.90
CA GLN A 240 -20.69 8.26 -11.78
C GLN A 240 -19.33 8.14 -12.47
N ALA A 241 -18.51 7.17 -12.08
CA ALA A 241 -17.25 6.90 -12.74
C ALA A 241 -17.45 6.03 -13.98
N GLN A 242 -16.48 6.04 -14.88
CA GLN A 242 -16.36 5.00 -15.88
C GLN A 242 -15.82 3.72 -15.22
N LEU A 243 -16.63 2.67 -15.22
CA LEU A 243 -16.32 1.40 -14.56
C LEU A 243 -15.67 0.40 -15.52
N HIS A 244 -14.51 -0.14 -15.13
CA HIS A 244 -13.79 -1.19 -15.83
C HIS A 244 -13.59 -2.42 -14.94
N ILE A 245 -13.94 -3.59 -15.46
CA ILE A 245 -13.83 -4.85 -14.71
C ILE A 245 -12.56 -5.56 -15.13
N VAL A 246 -11.70 -5.86 -14.16
CA VAL A 246 -10.48 -6.65 -14.38
C VAL A 246 -10.67 -8.02 -13.78
N LYS A 247 -10.65 -9.06 -14.64
CA LYS A 247 -10.74 -10.46 -14.19
C LYS A 247 -9.45 -10.86 -13.49
N VAL A 248 -9.46 -10.88 -12.16
CA VAL A 248 -8.32 -11.33 -11.36
C VAL A 248 -8.55 -12.72 -10.81
N ARG A 249 -7.53 -13.58 -10.89
CA ARG A 249 -7.50 -14.85 -10.15
C ARG A 249 -7.09 -14.58 -8.70
N ARG A 250 -7.94 -13.91 -7.91
CA ARG A 250 -7.70 -13.79 -6.47
C ARG A 250 -8.33 -14.95 -5.72
N THR A 251 -7.59 -15.47 -4.74
CA THR A 251 -8.07 -16.48 -3.80
C THR A 251 -8.10 -15.82 -2.43
N ILE A 252 -9.29 -15.49 -1.90
CA ILE A 252 -9.44 -14.64 -0.71
C ILE A 252 -10.00 -15.47 0.48
N SER A 253 -9.76 -16.78 0.51
CA SER A 253 -10.25 -17.65 1.58
C SER A 253 -9.15 -18.58 2.10
N ARG A 254 -9.03 -18.66 3.43
CA ARG A 254 -8.22 -19.66 4.15
C ARG A 254 -8.81 -21.08 4.04
N ASN A 255 -10.12 -21.19 3.79
CA ASN A 255 -10.82 -22.45 3.58
C ASN A 255 -10.87 -22.78 2.09
N THR A 256 -10.30 -23.93 1.72
CA THR A 256 -10.31 -24.52 0.37
C THR A 256 -11.72 -24.68 -0.21
N LEU A 257 -12.76 -24.74 0.62
CA LEU A 257 -14.15 -24.97 0.24
C LEU A 257 -14.94 -23.69 -0.15
N ASN A 258 -14.52 -22.48 0.26
CA ASN A 258 -15.24 -21.21 0.00
C ASN A 258 -14.43 -20.22 -0.85
N ARG A 259 -13.81 -20.69 -1.94
CA ARG A 259 -13.02 -19.84 -2.84
C ARG A 259 -13.94 -19.07 -3.81
N GLN A 260 -14.55 -17.97 -3.37
CA GLN A 260 -15.23 -17.05 -4.29
C GLN A 260 -14.20 -16.20 -5.03
N LYS A 261 -14.28 -16.20 -6.37
CA LYS A 261 -13.52 -15.33 -7.25
C LYS A 261 -14.26 -13.99 -7.33
N VAL A 262 -13.62 -12.93 -6.88
CA VAL A 262 -14.16 -11.57 -6.99
C VAL A 262 -13.26 -10.81 -7.98
N ASN A 263 -13.88 -10.17 -8.97
CA ASN A 263 -13.16 -9.36 -9.95
C ASN A 263 -12.64 -8.07 -9.27
N GLU A 264 -11.67 -7.42 -9.91
CA GLU A 264 -11.34 -6.04 -9.56
C GLU A 264 -12.29 -5.11 -10.33
N LEU A 265 -12.65 -4.02 -9.68
CA LEU A 265 -13.30 -2.86 -10.29
C LEU A 265 -12.29 -1.72 -10.30
N LEU A 266 -12.08 -1.13 -11.47
CA LEU A 266 -11.39 0.15 -11.64
C LEU A 266 -12.45 1.21 -11.99
N ALA A 267 -12.56 2.25 -11.17
CA ALA A 267 -13.48 3.35 -11.35
C ALA A 267 -12.70 4.62 -11.71
N LEU A 268 -12.85 5.07 -12.95
CA LEU A 268 -12.18 6.26 -13.48
C LEU A 268 -13.14 7.46 -13.54
N TYR A 269 -12.83 8.49 -12.77
CA TYR A 269 -13.39 9.83 -12.90
C TYR A 269 -12.45 10.65 -13.80
N ARG A 270 -12.93 11.08 -14.97
CA ARG A 270 -12.07 11.58 -16.06
C ARG A 270 -11.57 13.03 -15.92
N GLY A 271 -12.07 13.80 -14.96
CA GLY A 271 -11.73 15.22 -14.84
C GLY A 271 -12.30 16.10 -15.97
N GLN A 272 -13.55 15.86 -16.37
CA GLN A 272 -14.27 16.67 -17.37
C GLN A 272 -15.05 17.82 -16.75
#